data_AF-B7T9X8-F1
#
_entry.id   AF-B7T9X8-F1
#
_cell.length_a   1.000
_cell.length_b   1.000
_cell.length_c   1.000
_cell.angle_alpha   90.00
_cell.angle_beta   90.00
_cell.angle_gamma   90.00
#
_symmetry.space_group_name_H-M   'P 1'
#
loop_
_entity.id
_entity.type
_entity.pdbx_description
1 polymer ?
#
loop_
_entity_poly.entity_id
_entity_poly.type
_entity_poly.pdbx_seq_one_letter_code
_entity_poly.pdbx_strand_id
1 'polypeptide(L)'
;LFISIMAGVKCAAIEGLLGSGARVVRVMPNTPALVLEAASAISRGHNATDDDVSLSRRIFDLVGTTCVVDEKLLDAVTGVSGSGPAYVLTFIEALSDAGVKHGLPR
;
A
#
# COMPACT_ATOMS: atom_id res chain seq x y z
N LEU A 1 7.07 12.20 13.45
CA LEU A 1 7.07 11.18 12.38
C LEU A 1 5.84 11.44 11.51
N PHE A 2 6.03 11.66 10.21
CA PHE A 2 4.96 11.81 9.24
C PHE A 2 4.86 10.52 8.41
N ILE A 3 3.72 9.85 8.46
CA ILE A 3 3.46 8.62 7.70
C ILE A 3 2.50 8.97 6.57
N SER A 4 2.92 8.74 5.32
CA SER A 4 2.12 9.09 4.15
C SER A 4 1.67 7.84 3.39
N ILE A 5 0.39 7.80 3.02
CA ILE A 5 -0.18 6.77 2.13
C ILE A 5 -0.45 7.29 0.71
N MET A 6 0.07 8.47 0.37
CA MET A 6 -0.20 9.10 -0.93
C MET A 6 0.48 8.32 -2.06
N ALA A 7 -0.32 7.81 -2.99
CA ALA A 7 0.19 7.17 -4.20
C ALA A 7 0.94 8.19 -5.08
N GLY A 8 2.08 7.78 -5.65
CA GLY A 8 2.87 8.59 -6.58
C GLY A 8 3.63 9.78 -5.98
N VAL A 9 3.49 10.09 -4.69
CA VAL A 9 4.20 11.21 -4.06
C VAL A 9 5.45 10.71 -3.33
N LYS A 10 6.63 11.16 -3.78
CA LYS A 10 7.92 10.75 -3.19
C LYS A 10 8.18 11.42 -1.84
N CYS A 11 8.97 10.78 -0.98
CA CYS A 11 9.38 11.29 0.32
C CYS A 11 10.00 12.69 0.20
N ALA A 12 10.88 12.90 -0.79
CA ALA A 12 11.52 14.20 -1.02
C ALA A 12 10.51 15.34 -1.27
N ALA A 13 9.39 15.08 -1.93
CA ALA A 13 8.35 16.09 -2.15
C ALA A 13 7.65 16.46 -0.83
N ILE A 14 7.40 15.47 0.03
CA ILE A 14 6.79 15.66 1.35
C ILE A 14 7.78 16.39 2.28
N GLU A 15 9.05 15.99 2.29
CA GLU A 15 10.12 16.63 3.06
C GLU A 15 10.32 18.10 2.63
N GLY A 16 10.23 18.39 1.33
CA GLY A 16 10.28 19.77 0.83
C GLY A 16 9.15 20.68 1.36
N LEU A 17 7.98 20.10 1.68
CA LEU A 17 6.84 20.83 2.25
C LEU A 17 6.90 20.93 3.77
N LEU A 18 7.37 19.88 4.45
CA LEU A 18 7.42 19.82 5.91
C LEU A 18 8.71 20.41 6.51
N GLY A 19 9.74 20.60 5.68
CA GLY A 19 11.07 21.07 6.08
C GLY A 19 12.12 19.96 6.11
N SER A 20 13.39 20.34 5.94
CA SER A 20 14.53 19.43 5.75
C SER A 20 14.85 18.52 6.93
N GLY A 21 14.28 18.74 8.12
CA GLY A 21 14.41 17.85 9.28
C GLY A 21 13.22 16.89 9.46
N ALA A 22 12.25 16.91 8.55
CA ALA A 22 11.06 16.07 8.66
C ALA A 22 11.41 14.59 8.53
N ARG A 23 10.92 13.78 9.49
CA ARG A 23 11.01 12.32 9.46
C ARG A 23 9.79 11.79 8.73
N VAL A 24 9.96 11.33 7.50
CA VAL A 24 8.89 10.85 6.62
C VAL A 24 9.03 9.35 6.39
N VAL A 25 7.94 8.62 6.52
CA VAL A 25 7.83 7.23 6.07
C VAL A 25 6.70 7.16 5.06
N ARG A 26 7.00 6.68 3.86
CA ARG A 26 6.00 6.44 2.83
C ARG A 26 5.53 4.99 2.92
N VAL A 27 4.22 4.81 2.92
CA VAL A 27 3.57 3.50 2.95
C VAL A 27 2.65 3.41 1.75
N MET A 28 2.66 2.28 1.05
CA MET A 28 1.74 2.00 -0.03
C MET A 28 0.86 0.81 0.39
N PRO A 29 -0.27 1.06 1.09
CA PRO A 29 -1.25 0.03 1.38
C PRO A 29 -2.17 -0.21 0.18
N ASN A 30 -3.17 -1.07 0.34
CA ASN A 30 -4.23 -1.31 -0.63
C ASN A 30 -5.61 -1.43 0.04
N THR A 31 -6.66 -1.49 -0.77
CA THR A 31 -8.06 -1.43 -0.31
C THR A 31 -8.48 -2.55 0.67
N PRO A 32 -7.96 -3.79 0.61
CA PRO A 32 -8.24 -4.83 1.61
C PRO A 32 -7.87 -4.52 3.06
N ALA A 33 -7.19 -3.40 3.34
CA ALA A 33 -6.97 -2.94 4.72
C ALA A 33 -8.27 -2.79 5.53
N LEU A 34 -9.40 -2.49 4.87
CA LEU A 34 -10.71 -2.37 5.51
C LEU A 34 -11.24 -3.69 6.08
N VAL A 35 -10.71 -4.81 5.61
CA VAL A 35 -11.03 -6.17 6.07
C VAL A 35 -9.82 -6.87 6.70
N LEU A 36 -8.80 -6.10 7.10
CA LEU A 36 -7.57 -6.56 7.76
C LEU A 36 -6.67 -7.48 6.91
N GLU A 37 -6.80 -7.43 5.58
CA GLU A 37 -6.04 -8.26 4.64
C GLU A 37 -5.18 -7.41 3.68
N ALA A 38 -4.66 -6.29 4.17
CA ALA A 38 -3.82 -5.40 3.38
C ALA A 38 -2.52 -6.11 2.93
N ALA A 39 -2.00 -5.69 1.78
CA ALA A 39 -0.62 -5.89 1.41
C ALA A 39 0.06 -4.52 1.28
N SER A 40 0.88 -4.16 2.27
CA SER A 40 1.51 -2.85 2.37
C SER A 40 3.01 -2.91 2.09
N ALA A 41 3.56 -1.88 1.44
CA ALA A 41 5.01 -1.70 1.36
C ALA A 41 5.44 -0.37 2.00
N ILE A 42 6.58 -0.38 2.67
CA ILE A 42 7.13 0.78 3.39
C ILE A 42 8.47 1.18 2.79
N SER A 43 8.69 2.48 2.64
CA SER A 43 10.00 3.08 2.37
C SER A 43 10.27 4.24 3.32
N ARG A 44 11.52 4.35 3.76
CA ARG A 44 11.98 5.46 4.61
C ARG A 44 12.35 6.69 3.77
N GLY A 45 12.05 7.87 4.29
CA GLY A 45 12.60 9.14 3.84
C GLY A 45 14.03 9.37 4.35
N HIS A 46 14.59 10.53 4.04
CA HIS A 46 15.99 10.86 4.30
C HIS A 46 16.31 10.87 5.79
N ASN A 47 15.47 11.53 6.60
CA ASN A 47 15.69 11.68 8.05
C ASN A 47 14.96 10.64 8.90
N ALA A 48 14.20 9.73 8.29
CA ALA A 48 13.51 8.68 9.04
C ALA A 48 14.50 7.63 9.53
N THR A 49 14.32 7.23 10.78
CA THR A 49 15.16 6.23 11.46
C THR A 49 14.61 4.82 11.27
N ASP A 50 15.40 3.80 11.60
CA ASP A 50 14.94 2.41 11.59
C ASP A 50 13.82 2.15 12.61
N ASP A 51 13.82 2.90 13.72
CA ASP A 51 12.73 2.88 14.70
C ASP A 51 11.43 3.46 14.13
N ASP A 52 11.52 4.51 13.30
CA ASP A 52 10.36 5.08 12.61
C ASP A 52 9.77 4.07 11.61
N VAL A 53 10.62 3.38 10.84
CA VAL A 53 10.19 2.30 9.93
C VAL A 53 9.57 1.15 10.71
N SER A 54 10.17 0.75 11.82
CA SER A 54 9.68 -0.33 12.66
C SER A 54 8.32 0.01 13.29
N LEU A 55 8.14 1.26 13.73
CA LEU A 55 6.87 1.76 14.23
C LEU A 55 5.80 1.77 13.13
N SER A 56 6.12 2.28 11.94
CA SER A 56 5.18 2.26 10.80
C SER A 56 4.81 0.82 10.43
N ARG A 57 5.78 -0.09 10.35
CA ARG A 57 5.52 -1.51 10.07
C ARG A 57 4.56 -2.12 11.08
N ARG A 58 4.77 -1.90 12.38
CA ARG A 58 3.88 -2.39 13.43
C ARG A 58 2.45 -1.88 13.30
N ILE A 59 2.24 -0.66 12.79
CA ILE A 59 0.90 -0.11 12.54
C ILE A 59 0.22 -0.84 11.38
N PHE A 60 0.91 -1.03 10.27
CA PHE A 60 0.33 -1.64 9.06
C PHE A 60 0.22 -3.16 9.15
N ASP A 61 1.04 -3.81 9.98
CA ASP A 61 0.90 -5.24 10.31
C ASP A 61 -0.39 -5.54 11.11
N LEU A 62 -1.05 -4.53 11.70
CA LEU A 62 -2.36 -4.72 12.33
C LEU A 62 -3.52 -4.88 11.34
N VAL A 63 -3.31 -4.48 10.08
CA VAL A 63 -4.34 -4.51 9.03
C VAL A 63 -3.94 -5.39 7.84
N GLY A 64 -2.89 -6.20 7.98
CA GLY A 64 -2.44 -7.12 6.94
C GLY A 64 -0.94 -7.41 7.00
N THR A 65 -0.33 -7.67 5.84
CA THR A 65 1.10 -7.97 5.71
C THR A 65 1.88 -6.75 5.21
N THR A 66 3.03 -6.47 5.82
CA THR A 66 3.90 -5.36 5.40
C THR A 66 5.31 -5.81 5.02
N CYS A 67 5.84 -5.27 3.92
CA CYS A 67 7.25 -5.40 3.53
C CYS A 67 7.97 -4.03 3.51
N VAL A 68 9.29 -4.04 3.65
CA VAL A 68 10.14 -2.85 3.50
C VAL A 68 10.84 -2.95 2.16
N VAL A 69 10.80 -1.89 1.37
CA VAL A 69 11.37 -1.82 0.02
C VAL A 69 12.07 -0.49 -0.23
N ASP A 70 12.96 -0.46 -1.21
CA ASP A 70 13.49 0.81 -1.72
C ASP A 70 12.36 1.64 -2.33
N GLU A 71 12.38 2.97 -2.15
CA GLU A 71 11.34 3.87 -2.66
C GLU A 71 11.10 3.71 -4.17
N LYS A 72 12.16 3.45 -4.95
CA LYS A 72 12.09 3.24 -6.40
C LYS A 72 11.20 2.06 -6.80
N LEU A 73 10.94 1.12 -5.89
CA LEU A 73 10.08 -0.04 -6.13
C LEU A 73 8.61 0.26 -5.81
N LEU A 74 8.28 1.38 -5.15
CA LEU A 74 6.90 1.65 -4.75
C LEU A 74 5.95 1.87 -5.91
N ASP A 75 6.45 2.31 -7.08
CA ASP A 75 5.62 2.41 -8.29
C ASP A 75 5.25 1.02 -8.81
N ALA A 76 6.19 0.07 -8.78
CA ALA A 76 5.92 -1.33 -9.12
C ALA A 76 5.00 -2.00 -8.08
N VAL A 77 5.21 -1.76 -6.79
CA VAL A 77 4.30 -2.21 -5.72
C VAL A 77 2.89 -1.67 -5.95
N THR A 78 2.76 -0.40 -6.35
CA THR A 78 1.45 0.20 -6.64
C THR A 78 0.74 -0.57 -7.75
N GLY A 79 1.45 -0.91 -8.84
CA GLY A 79 0.88 -1.69 -9.93
C GLY A 79 0.47 -3.11 -9.54
N VAL A 80 1.15 -3.74 -8.58
CA VAL A 80 0.83 -5.11 -8.15
C VAL A 80 -0.15 -5.13 -6.96
N SER A 81 0.22 -4.53 -5.83
CA SER A 81 -0.60 -4.55 -4.60
C SER A 81 -1.72 -3.52 -4.61
N GLY A 82 -1.44 -2.30 -5.08
CA GLY A 82 -2.43 -1.21 -5.09
C GLY A 82 -3.53 -1.45 -6.12
N SER A 83 -3.15 -1.81 -7.35
CA SER A 83 -4.09 -2.13 -8.43
C SER A 83 -4.57 -3.59 -8.41
N GLY A 84 -3.86 -4.50 -7.74
CA GLY A 84 -4.18 -5.92 -7.63
C GLY A 84 -5.62 -6.25 -7.27
N PRO A 85 -6.22 -5.61 -6.24
CA PRO A 85 -7.62 -5.80 -5.90
C PRO A 85 -8.56 -5.59 -7.08
N ALA A 86 -8.32 -4.58 -7.93
CA ALA A 86 -9.17 -4.35 -9.10
C ALA A 86 -9.10 -5.51 -10.10
N TYR A 87 -7.90 -6.05 -10.34
CA TYR A 87 -7.72 -7.20 -11.25
C TYR A 87 -8.47 -8.43 -10.73
N VAL A 88 -8.35 -8.69 -9.42
CA VAL A 88 -9.02 -9.83 -8.78
C VAL A 88 -10.54 -9.66 -8.75
N LEU A 89 -11.04 -8.45 -8.51
CA LEU A 89 -12.47 -8.16 -8.55
C LEU A 89 -13.05 -8.40 -9.94
N THR A 90 -12.39 -7.94 -11.00
CA THR A 90 -12.81 -8.22 -12.39
C THR A 90 -12.78 -9.72 -12.70
N PHE A 91 -11.78 -10.45 -12.20
CA PHE A 91 -11.71 -11.90 -12.35
C PHE A 91 -12.89 -12.62 -11.65
N ILE A 92 -13.20 -12.24 -10.41
CA ILE A 92 -14.33 -12.78 -9.64
C ILE A 92 -15.66 -12.48 -10.34
N GLU A 93 -15.83 -11.27 -10.86
CA GLU A 93 -17.04 -10.86 -11.58
C GLU A 93 -17.25 -11.71 -12.84
N ALA A 94 -16.19 -11.90 -13.64
CA ALA A 94 -16.26 -12.72 -14.85
C ALA A 94 -16.61 -14.19 -14.57
N LEU A 95 -16.06 -14.78 -13.50
CA LEU A 95 -16.40 -16.13 -13.08
C LEU A 95 -17.86 -16.23 -12.62
N SER A 96 -18.31 -15.24 -11.84
CA SER A 96 -19.70 -15.15 -11.38
C SER A 96 -20.67 -15.03 -12.56
N ASP A 97 -20.35 -14.20 -13.56
CA ASP A 97 -21.13 -14.04 -14.79
C ASP A 97 -21.25 -15.35 -15.58
N ALA A 98 -20.16 -16.10 -15.70
CA ALA A 98 -20.17 -17.39 -16.35
C ALA A 98 -21.06 -18.41 -15.62
N GLY A 99 -21.02 -18.43 -14.29
CA GLY A 99 -21.88 -19.27 -13.46
C GLY A 99 -23.37 -18.94 -13.67
N VAL A 100 -23.72 -17.65 -13.61
CA VAL A 100 -25.11 -17.21 -13.80
C VAL A 100 -25.62 -17.51 -15.21
N LYS A 101 -24.77 -17.34 -16.24
CA LYS A 101 -25.10 -17.71 -17.62
C LYS A 101 -25.46 -19.19 -17.77
N HIS A 102 -24.98 -20.05 -16.87
CA HIS A 102 -25.25 -21.49 -16.87
C HIS A 102 -26.25 -21.93 -15.79
N GLY A 103 -27.03 -20.99 -15.25
CA GLY A 103 -28.18 -21.29 -14.39
C GLY A 103 -27.85 -21.37 -12.89
N LEU A 104 -26.63 -21.02 -12.49
CA LEU A 104 -26.35 -20.80 -11.07
C LEU A 104 -26.99 -19.48 -10.62
N PRO A 105 -27.46 -19.38 -9.35
CA PRO A 105 -27.82 -18.09 -8.79
C PRO A 105 -26.59 -17.18 -8.69
N ARG A 106 -26.81 -15.87 -8.67
CA ARG A 106 -25.76 -14.88 -8.39
C ARG A 106 -25.36 -14.92 -6.93
#